data_AF-A0A7G7BFA2-F1
#
_entry.id   AF-A0A7G7BFA2-F1
#
_cell.length_a   1.000
_cell.length_b   1.000
_cell.length_c   1.000
_cell.angle_alpha   90.00
_cell.angle_beta   90.00
_cell.angle_gamma   90.00
#
_symmetry.space_group_name_H-M   'P 1'
#
loop_
_entity.id
_entity.type
_entity.pdbx_description
1 polymer ?
#
loop_
_entity_poly.entity_id
_entity_poly.type
_entity_poly.pdbx_seq_one_letter_code
_entity_poly.pdbx_strand_id
1 'polypeptide(L)'
;MTHDAKCPCGPCKAKRRKGYIKDYYRKLPKDKRHTLTHRKRAQDYGVEHEPYSRTEIMRRWGYRCAYCDARAMHLDHVHPLSKGGADKASNILPACAGCNLSKGAKTLADWALTF
;
A
#
# COMPACT_ATOMS: atom_id res chain seq x y z
N MET A 1 40.50 -5.58 -8.71
CA MET A 1 40.18 -4.23 -9.23
C MET A 1 39.26 -3.56 -8.21
N THR A 2 39.67 -2.44 -7.60
CA THR A 2 38.85 -1.68 -6.66
C THR A 2 37.84 -0.84 -7.43
N HIS A 3 36.56 -0.91 -7.06
CA HIS A 3 35.50 -0.12 -7.68
C HIS A 3 35.18 1.10 -6.82
N ASP A 4 35.45 2.30 -7.33
CA ASP A 4 35.13 3.55 -6.65
C ASP A 4 33.61 3.88 -6.71
N ALA A 5 33.22 4.92 -5.97
CA ALA A 5 31.82 5.35 -5.86
C ALA A 5 31.18 5.76 -7.21
N LYS A 6 31.96 6.31 -8.15
CA LYS A 6 31.51 6.79 -9.46
C LYS A 6 31.79 5.78 -10.59
N CYS A 7 32.30 4.59 -10.27
CA CYS A 7 32.69 3.57 -11.23
C CYS A 7 31.63 3.35 -12.34
N PRO A 8 32.00 3.41 -13.63
CA PRO A 8 31.05 3.40 -14.74
C PRO A 8 30.59 2.00 -15.16
N CYS A 9 31.05 0.92 -14.51
CA CYS A 9 30.65 -0.43 -14.88
C CYS A 9 29.14 -0.67 -14.63
N GLY A 10 28.55 -1.58 -15.41
CA GLY A 10 27.13 -1.93 -15.32
C GLY A 10 26.67 -2.26 -13.89
N PRO A 11 27.36 -3.16 -13.16
CA PRO A 11 26.99 -3.52 -11.78
C PRO A 11 26.99 -2.33 -10.82
N CYS A 12 28.02 -1.47 -10.84
CA CYS A 12 28.07 -0.30 -9.98
C CYS A 12 27.00 0.73 -10.33
N LYS A 13 26.73 0.96 -11.63
CA LYS A 13 25.61 1.79 -12.08
C LYS A 13 24.26 1.26 -11.57
N ALA A 14 24.03 -0.05 -11.67
CA ALA A 14 22.80 -0.68 -11.18
C ALA A 14 22.64 -0.53 -9.67
N LYS A 15 23.72 -0.73 -8.89
CA LYS A 15 23.73 -0.51 -7.44
C LYS A 15 23.38 0.94 -7.08
N ARG A 16 24.01 1.91 -7.74
CA ARG A 16 23.69 3.34 -7.55
C ARG A 16 22.25 3.67 -7.92
N ARG A 17 21.74 3.16 -9.04
CA ARG A 17 20.34 3.35 -9.46
C ARG A 17 19.37 2.81 -8.42
N LYS A 18 19.61 1.62 -7.87
CA LYS A 18 18.81 1.05 -6.77
C LYS A 18 18.84 1.97 -5.53
N GLY A 19 20.02 2.48 -5.16
CA GLY A 19 20.18 3.44 -4.06
C GLY A 19 19.39 4.73 -4.29
N TYR A 20 19.55 5.35 -5.47
CA TYR A 20 18.83 6.55 -5.88
C TYR A 20 17.30 6.36 -5.80
N ILE A 21 16.78 5.25 -6.33
CA ILE A 21 15.33 4.96 -6.27
C ILE A 21 14.87 4.85 -4.80
N LYS A 22 15.61 4.12 -3.96
CA LYS A 22 15.30 3.99 -2.53
C LYS A 22 15.25 5.36 -1.84
N ASP A 23 16.24 6.20 -2.09
CA ASP A 23 16.33 7.55 -1.52
C ASP A 23 15.20 8.46 -2.02
N TYR A 24 14.85 8.36 -3.30
CA TYR A 24 13.72 9.08 -3.89
C TYR A 24 12.42 8.75 -3.15
N TYR A 25 12.06 7.46 -3.04
CA TYR A 25 10.83 7.06 -2.36
C TYR A 25 10.82 7.44 -0.86
N ARG A 26 11.99 7.41 -0.19
CA ARG A 26 12.11 7.81 1.24
C ARG A 26 11.76 9.29 1.45
N LYS A 27 12.12 10.17 0.50
CA LYS A 27 11.87 11.61 0.59
C LYS A 27 10.45 12.03 0.20
N LEU A 28 9.69 11.15 -0.45
CA LEU A 28 8.31 11.45 -0.84
C LEU A 28 7.39 11.61 0.39
N PRO A 29 6.44 12.55 0.36
CA PRO A 29 5.33 12.59 1.32
C PRO A 29 4.62 11.25 1.40
N LYS A 30 4.13 10.90 2.59
CA LYS A 30 3.51 9.60 2.87
C LYS A 30 2.40 9.25 1.88
N ASP A 31 1.52 10.20 1.60
CA ASP A 31 0.40 10.01 0.67
C ASP A 31 0.88 9.88 -0.78
N LYS A 32 1.89 10.64 -1.20
CA LYS A 32 2.48 10.49 -2.55
C LYS A 32 3.14 9.12 -2.73
N ARG A 33 3.87 8.64 -1.72
CA ARG A 33 4.42 7.28 -1.71
C ARG A 33 3.32 6.24 -1.79
N HIS A 34 2.28 6.40 -0.98
CA HIS A 34 1.11 5.53 -0.95
C HIS A 34 0.46 5.43 -2.34
N THR A 35 0.12 6.57 -2.96
CA THR A 35 -0.47 6.61 -4.31
C THR A 35 0.39 5.87 -5.34
N LEU A 36 1.71 6.10 -5.37
CA LEU A 36 2.59 5.43 -6.33
C LEU A 36 2.65 3.91 -6.13
N THR A 37 2.76 3.47 -4.87
CA THR A 37 2.78 2.04 -4.54
C THR A 37 1.45 1.36 -4.88
N HIS A 38 0.33 1.99 -4.54
CA HIS A 38 -1.01 1.43 -4.73
C HIS A 38 -1.41 1.40 -6.21
N ARG A 39 -1.10 2.44 -6.99
CA ARG A 39 -1.24 2.43 -8.45
C ARG A 39 -0.51 1.25 -9.09
N LYS A 40 0.73 0.98 -8.67
CA LYS A 40 1.51 -0.15 -9.20
C LYS A 40 0.85 -1.49 -8.84
N ARG A 41 0.38 -1.66 -7.61
CA ARG A 41 -0.35 -2.87 -7.19
C ARG A 41 -1.64 -3.06 -7.98
N ALA A 42 -2.44 -2.02 -8.17
CA ALA A 42 -3.66 -2.08 -8.96
C ALA A 42 -3.37 -2.49 -10.41
N GLN A 43 -2.32 -1.94 -11.02
CA GLN A 43 -1.84 -2.36 -12.34
C GLN A 43 -1.43 -3.84 -12.36
N ASP A 44 -0.71 -4.32 -11.34
CA ASP A 44 -0.28 -5.73 -11.25
C ASP A 44 -1.46 -6.71 -11.15
N TYR A 45 -2.58 -6.28 -10.55
CA TYR A 45 -3.82 -7.05 -10.49
C TYR A 45 -4.78 -6.78 -11.67
N GLY A 46 -4.46 -5.82 -12.56
CA GLY A 46 -5.33 -5.45 -13.68
C GLY A 46 -6.64 -4.78 -13.26
N VAL A 47 -6.66 -4.06 -12.14
CA VAL A 47 -7.86 -3.39 -11.60
C VAL A 47 -7.76 -1.87 -11.69
N GLU A 48 -8.92 -1.20 -11.63
CA GLU A 48 -9.03 0.26 -11.62
C GLU A 48 -8.26 0.88 -10.44
N HIS A 49 -7.59 2.01 -10.69
CA HIS A 49 -6.97 2.84 -9.67
C HIS A 49 -7.50 4.27 -9.75
N GLU A 50 -8.05 4.76 -8.64
CA GLU A 50 -8.40 6.17 -8.44
C GLU A 50 -7.58 6.70 -7.25
N PRO A 51 -6.76 7.75 -7.43
CA PRO A 51 -5.93 8.25 -6.34
C PRO A 51 -6.74 8.73 -5.13
N TYR A 52 -6.35 8.29 -3.94
CA TYR A 52 -6.95 8.73 -2.67
C TYR A 52 -5.89 9.11 -1.63
N SER A 53 -6.23 10.03 -0.73
CA SER A 53 -5.37 10.41 0.40
C SER A 53 -5.53 9.41 1.53
N ARG A 54 -4.45 8.67 1.82
CA ARG A 54 -4.39 7.81 3.00
C ARG A 54 -4.60 8.62 4.28
N THR A 55 -3.96 9.78 4.39
CA THR A 55 -4.00 10.58 5.61
C THR A 55 -5.40 11.13 5.86
N GLU A 56 -6.11 11.56 4.83
CA GLU A 56 -7.49 12.04 4.94
C GLU A 56 -8.45 10.94 5.38
N ILE A 57 -8.39 9.75 4.77
CA ILE A 57 -9.24 8.61 5.16
C ILE A 57 -9.00 8.26 6.63
N MET A 58 -7.74 8.14 7.05
CA MET A 58 -7.41 7.84 8.46
C MET A 58 -7.94 8.93 9.41
N ARG A 59 -7.82 10.21 9.03
CA ARG A 59 -8.28 11.34 9.85
C ARG A 59 -9.80 11.38 9.96
N ARG A 60 -10.53 11.16 8.86
CA ARG A 60 -12.00 11.13 8.81
C ARG A 60 -12.59 10.10 9.76
N TRP A 61 -11.92 8.96 9.90
CA TRP A 61 -12.30 7.88 10.81
C TRP A 61 -11.70 8.01 12.22
N GLY A 62 -11.08 9.14 12.55
CA GLY A 62 -10.48 9.35 13.87
C GLY A 62 -9.38 8.33 14.22
N TYR A 63 -8.71 7.76 13.20
CA TYR A 63 -7.75 6.67 13.36
C TYR A 63 -8.32 5.41 14.03
N ARG A 64 -9.63 5.16 13.89
CA ARG A 64 -10.31 3.96 14.40
C ARG A 64 -10.53 2.93 13.30
N CYS A 65 -10.42 1.66 13.67
CA CYS A 65 -10.65 0.52 12.80
C CYS A 65 -12.13 0.45 12.45
N ALA A 66 -12.46 0.37 11.17
CA ALA A 66 -13.84 0.24 10.71
C ALA A 66 -14.53 -1.05 11.16
N TYR A 67 -13.75 -2.07 11.56
CA TYR A 67 -14.27 -3.39 11.92
C TYR A 67 -14.44 -3.61 13.42
N CYS A 68 -13.62 -2.99 14.26
CA CYS A 68 -13.60 -3.26 15.70
C CYS A 68 -13.30 -2.03 16.58
N ASP A 69 -13.25 -0.85 16.00
CA ASP A 69 -12.99 0.44 16.67
C ASP A 69 -11.62 0.62 17.32
N ALA A 70 -10.78 -0.43 17.38
CA ALA A 70 -9.39 -0.33 17.83
C ALA A 70 -8.55 0.63 16.95
N ARG A 71 -7.37 1.03 17.41
CA ARG A 71 -6.49 1.94 16.65
C ARG A 71 -6.15 1.38 15.26
N ALA A 72 -6.53 2.10 14.20
CA ALA A 72 -6.20 1.76 12.83
C ALA A 72 -4.74 2.12 12.49
N MET A 73 -4.08 1.22 11.78
CA MET A 73 -2.71 1.41 11.28
C MET A 73 -2.58 1.14 9.78
N HIS A 74 -3.59 0.52 9.19
CA HIS A 74 -3.60 0.08 7.79
C HIS A 74 -4.84 0.61 7.09
N LEU A 75 -4.80 0.54 5.76
CA LEU A 75 -5.97 0.69 4.92
C LEU A 75 -6.21 -0.68 4.30
N ASP A 76 -7.44 -1.15 4.40
CA ASP A 76 -7.89 -2.44 3.87
C ASP A 76 -8.80 -2.22 2.66
N HIS A 77 -8.66 -3.09 1.66
CA HIS A 77 -9.57 -3.15 0.52
C HIS A 77 -10.77 -4.00 0.87
N VAL A 78 -11.96 -3.41 0.98
CA VAL A 78 -13.20 -4.12 1.36
C VAL A 78 -13.45 -5.31 0.44
N HIS A 79 -13.42 -5.06 -0.88
CA HIS A 79 -13.26 -6.08 -1.91
C HIS A 79 -11.77 -6.17 -2.29
N PRO A 80 -11.08 -7.29 -2.04
CA PRO A 80 -9.63 -7.40 -2.30
C PRO A 80 -9.26 -7.22 -3.78
N LEU A 81 -8.09 -6.65 -4.06
CA LEU A 81 -7.57 -6.49 -5.44
C LEU A 81 -7.49 -7.84 -6.18
N SER A 82 -7.06 -8.89 -5.48
CA SER A 82 -6.96 -10.26 -6.03
C SER A 82 -8.29 -10.89 -6.40
N LYS A 83 -9.41 -10.27 -6.02
CA LYS A 83 -10.78 -10.70 -6.36
C LYS A 83 -11.50 -9.68 -7.27
N GLY A 84 -10.75 -8.76 -7.88
CA GLY A 84 -11.30 -7.75 -8.80
C GLY A 84 -11.75 -6.45 -8.13
N GLY A 85 -11.38 -6.22 -6.85
CA GLY A 85 -11.65 -4.95 -6.19
C GLY A 85 -10.84 -3.79 -6.75
N ALA A 86 -11.48 -2.65 -6.95
CA ALA A 86 -10.83 -1.42 -7.38
C ALA A 86 -10.00 -0.80 -6.25
N ASP A 87 -8.87 -0.17 -6.58
CA ASP A 87 -8.06 0.61 -5.66
C ASP A 87 -8.53 2.06 -5.66
N LYS A 88 -9.67 2.32 -5.00
CA LYS A 88 -10.32 3.63 -4.89
C LYS A 88 -10.92 3.87 -3.52
N ALA A 89 -11.12 5.14 -3.14
CA ALA A 89 -11.57 5.53 -1.80
C ALA A 89 -12.84 4.80 -1.32
N SER A 90 -13.80 4.55 -2.21
CA SER A 90 -15.05 3.85 -1.87
C SER A 90 -14.87 2.38 -1.48
N ASN A 91 -13.73 1.77 -1.81
CA ASN A 91 -13.40 0.39 -1.49
C ASN A 91 -12.36 0.30 -0.35
N ILE A 92 -12.08 1.39 0.35
CA ILE A 92 -11.00 1.47 1.34
C ILE A 92 -11.55 1.81 2.71
N LEU A 93 -11.17 1.00 3.72
CA LEU A 93 -11.47 1.26 5.11
C LEU A 93 -10.22 1.24 5.98
N PRO A 94 -10.12 2.07 7.04
CA PRO A 94 -9.07 1.93 8.04
C PRO A 94 -9.22 0.63 8.82
N ALA A 95 -8.10 -0.07 9.03
CA ALA A 95 -8.06 -1.33 9.75
C ALA A 95 -6.93 -1.35 10.78
N CYS A 96 -7.19 -1.98 11.93
CA CYS A 96 -6.12 -2.37 12.87
C CYS A 96 -5.35 -3.57 12.29
N ALA A 97 -4.17 -3.86 12.85
CA ALA A 97 -3.34 -4.98 12.39
C ALA A 97 -4.07 -6.33 12.50
N GLY A 98 -4.78 -6.57 13.61
CA GLY A 98 -5.50 -7.83 13.86
C GLY A 98 -6.59 -8.11 12.83
N CYS A 99 -7.51 -7.16 12.60
CA CYS A 99 -8.56 -7.31 11.60
C CYS A 99 -8.01 -7.40 10.18
N ASN A 100 -7.03 -6.56 9.83
CA ASN A 100 -6.42 -6.57 8.49
C ASN A 100 -5.75 -7.92 8.18
N LEU A 101 -5.02 -8.50 9.14
CA LEU A 101 -4.37 -9.81 8.98
C LEU A 101 -5.40 -10.95 8.95
N SER A 102 -6.42 -10.90 9.81
CA SER A 102 -7.49 -11.92 9.86
C SER A 102 -8.31 -11.97 8.56
N LYS A 103 -8.65 -10.80 8.00
CA LYS A 103 -9.35 -10.67 6.72
C LYS A 103 -8.45 -11.08 5.56
N GLY A 104 -7.26 -10.50 5.45
CA GLY A 104 -6.32 -10.77 4.36
C GLY A 104 -6.97 -10.56 2.98
N ALA A 105 -6.82 -11.55 2.10
CA ALA A 105 -7.37 -11.53 0.73
C ALA A 105 -8.81 -12.08 0.62
N LYS A 106 -9.53 -12.23 1.75
CA LYS A 106 -10.93 -12.67 1.79
C LYS A 106 -11.88 -11.51 1.48
N THR A 107 -13.01 -11.79 0.85
CA THR A 107 -14.14 -10.84 0.84
C THR A 107 -14.70 -10.71 2.25
N LEU A 108 -15.53 -9.70 2.52
CA LEU A 108 -16.23 -9.61 3.82
C LEU A 108 -17.10 -10.85 4.10
N ALA A 109 -17.76 -11.39 3.08
CA ALA A 109 -18.57 -12.60 3.20
C ALA A 109 -17.70 -13.82 3.58
N ASP A 110 -16.59 -14.03 2.86
CA ASP A 110 -15.66 -15.12 3.17
C ASP A 110 -15.04 -14.96 4.55
N TRP A 111 -14.75 -13.73 4.98
CA TRP A 111 -14.15 -13.46 6.28
C TRP A 111 -15.14 -13.70 7.43
N ALA A 112 -16.41 -13.34 7.26
CA ALA A 112 -17.46 -13.57 8.24
C ALA A 112 -17.64 -15.07 8.56
N LEU A 113 -17.33 -15.96 7.61
CA LEU A 113 -17.37 -17.41 7.80
C LEU A 113 -16.18 -17.98 8.59
N THR A 114 -15.25 -17.13 9.05
CA THR A 114 -14.05 -17.55 9.80
C THR A 114 -14.12 -17.24 11.29
N PHE A 115 -15.27 -16.80 11.77
CA PHE A 115 -15.57 -16.59 13.19
C PHE A 115 -16.53 -17.67 13.70
#